data_AF-A0A0P7G8E0-F1
#
_entry.id   AF-A0A0P7G8E0-F1
#
_cell.length_a   1.000
_cell.length_b   1.000
_cell.length_c   1.000
_cell.angle_alpha   90.00
_cell.angle_beta   90.00
_cell.angle_gamma   90.00
#
_symmetry.space_group_name_H-M   'P 1'
#
loop_
_entity.id
_entity.type
_entity.pdbx_description
1 polymer ?
#
loop_
_entity_poly.entity_id
_entity_poly.type
_entity_poly.pdbx_seq_one_letter_code
_entity_poly.pdbx_strand_id
1 'polypeptide(L)'
;MLDFPGAIVTDSGSFQLAEYGEIDTTTTEILQFQHEIGSDIGTPVDIPTPPDVSREQAEEELAATEAALADAEAVDTGEMLVNAPVQGSTYPDLREQAGAHAASTGLDVFPVGAVVPLLNSYRYDDMIDVTAAAKRGLGTDCPVHLFGAGHPMMFAHAAAVGCDLFDSAAYALYARDGRYLTVRGTEQLEDLAYLPCPCPVCTEHDPDSLRELDERERENALAEHNLHVTFAEIRRVRQAIREGSLLELVEERARAHPASADGYKALLDHADQMEASDRVSKGTFFYTSPESARRPEVHRHHDRLQRLDTPGKVLLTEFGEPAEHDHDAVWRVEPPFGPFPPSLSETYPLHAETPDRMADVAYVAAADGVAALAAANPETTFTLGHDDWPAAALAALPEDVETEDLAALGEP
;
A
#
# COMPACT_ATOMS: atom_id res chain seq x y z
N MET A 1 1.59 -25.96 -25.77
CA MET A 1 2.92 -26.25 -25.18
C MET A 1 2.83 -26.59 -23.70
N LEU A 2 2.13 -25.78 -22.89
CA LEU A 2 2.14 -25.91 -21.41
C LEU A 2 0.97 -26.71 -20.81
N ASP A 3 -0.02 -27.13 -21.61
CA ASP A 3 -1.25 -27.80 -21.14
C ASP A 3 -1.96 -27.05 -19.99
N PHE A 4 -1.94 -25.72 -20.05
CA PHE A 4 -2.54 -24.82 -19.07
C PHE A 4 -3.74 -24.09 -19.70
N PRO A 5 -4.96 -24.21 -19.15
CA PRO A 5 -6.17 -23.64 -19.74
C PRO A 5 -6.45 -22.18 -19.33
N GLY A 6 -5.61 -21.59 -18.47
CA GLY A 6 -5.74 -20.20 -18.03
C GLY A 6 -4.90 -19.24 -18.87
N ALA A 7 -4.92 -17.97 -18.49
CA ALA A 7 -4.18 -16.92 -19.20
C ALA A 7 -2.66 -17.09 -19.08
N ILE A 8 -1.95 -16.86 -20.17
CA ILE A 8 -0.50 -16.92 -20.30
C ILE A 8 0.02 -15.52 -20.58
N VAL A 9 0.82 -15.00 -19.64
CA VAL A 9 1.58 -13.76 -19.80
C VAL A 9 3.00 -14.14 -20.18
N THR A 10 3.55 -13.49 -21.21
CA THR A 10 4.95 -13.68 -21.64
C THR A 10 5.74 -12.40 -21.48
N ASP A 11 6.88 -12.52 -20.80
CA ASP A 11 7.89 -11.48 -20.73
C ASP A 11 8.71 -11.45 -22.05
N SER A 12 9.28 -10.30 -22.38
CA SER A 12 10.13 -10.08 -23.56
C SER A 12 11.56 -10.58 -23.39
N GLY A 13 11.95 -10.88 -22.15
CA GLY A 13 13.32 -11.17 -21.77
C GLY A 13 14.10 -9.94 -21.32
N SER A 14 13.44 -8.81 -21.05
CA SER A 14 14.07 -7.60 -20.50
C SER A 14 14.85 -7.85 -19.21
N PHE A 15 14.48 -8.88 -18.42
CA PHE A 15 15.30 -9.29 -17.28
C PHE A 15 16.69 -9.79 -17.69
N GLN A 16 16.80 -10.53 -18.80
CA GLN A 16 18.07 -10.93 -19.38
C GLN A 16 18.86 -9.72 -19.90
N LEU A 17 18.19 -8.66 -20.36
CA LEU A 17 18.86 -7.38 -20.66
C LEU A 17 19.48 -6.78 -19.39
N ALA A 18 18.78 -6.80 -18.26
CA ALA A 18 19.29 -6.32 -16.98
C ALA A 18 20.47 -7.14 -16.43
N GLU A 19 20.45 -8.47 -16.64
CA GLU A 19 21.46 -9.39 -16.10
C GLU A 19 22.69 -9.54 -17.03
N TYR A 20 22.48 -9.54 -18.35
CA TYR A 20 23.52 -9.86 -19.35
C TYR A 20 23.86 -8.71 -20.32
N GLY A 21 23.07 -7.63 -20.36
CA GLY A 21 23.38 -6.40 -21.10
C GLY A 21 23.12 -6.42 -22.61
N GLU A 22 22.67 -7.54 -23.19
CA GLU A 22 22.34 -7.64 -24.62
C GLU A 22 21.06 -8.47 -24.85
N ILE A 23 20.17 -7.98 -25.71
CA ILE A 23 19.05 -8.72 -26.30
C ILE A 23 19.19 -8.66 -27.82
N ASP A 24 19.03 -9.79 -28.51
CA ASP A 24 19.12 -9.90 -29.98
C ASP A 24 17.73 -10.00 -30.60
N THR A 25 16.82 -9.09 -30.22
CA THR A 25 15.47 -9.00 -30.81
C THR A 25 14.89 -7.60 -30.67
N THR A 26 13.95 -7.26 -31.56
CA THR A 26 13.20 -6.01 -31.54
C THR A 26 11.81 -6.19 -30.91
N THR A 27 11.17 -5.09 -30.49
CA THR A 27 9.78 -5.10 -30.01
C THR A 27 8.82 -5.72 -31.02
N THR A 28 8.97 -5.41 -32.31
CA THR A 28 8.12 -5.98 -33.36
C THR A 28 8.27 -7.50 -33.47
N GLU A 29 9.51 -8.00 -33.47
CA GLU A 29 9.78 -9.43 -33.61
C GLU A 29 9.29 -10.22 -32.38
N ILE A 30 9.53 -9.71 -31.17
CA ILE A 30 9.12 -10.43 -29.95
C ILE A 30 7.61 -10.45 -29.79
N LEU A 31 6.89 -9.36 -30.11
CA LEU A 31 5.43 -9.32 -30.03
C LEU A 31 4.78 -10.22 -31.09
N GLN A 32 5.32 -10.27 -32.30
CA GLN A 32 4.87 -11.21 -33.33
C GLN A 32 5.07 -12.66 -32.87
N PHE A 33 6.23 -12.98 -32.30
CA PHE A 33 6.49 -14.30 -31.77
C PHE A 33 5.54 -14.67 -30.62
N GLN A 34 5.32 -13.77 -29.66
CA GLN A 34 4.39 -13.96 -28.54
C GLN A 34 2.95 -14.19 -29.04
N HIS A 35 2.53 -13.45 -30.08
CA HIS A 35 1.25 -13.68 -30.74
C HIS A 35 1.17 -15.06 -31.40
N GLU A 36 2.20 -15.47 -32.14
CA GLU A 36 2.26 -16.77 -32.84
C GLU A 36 2.23 -17.97 -31.88
N ILE A 37 2.83 -17.86 -30.69
CA ILE A 37 2.78 -18.92 -29.67
C ILE A 37 1.48 -18.91 -28.86
N GLY A 38 0.61 -17.91 -29.07
CA GLY A 38 -0.70 -17.80 -28.43
C GLY A 38 -0.65 -17.26 -27.01
N SER A 39 0.21 -16.29 -26.73
CA SER A 39 0.17 -15.53 -25.46
C SER A 39 -1.14 -14.75 -25.34
N ASP A 40 -1.67 -14.63 -24.13
CA ASP A 40 -2.84 -13.78 -23.84
C ASP A 40 -2.42 -12.33 -23.56
N ILE A 41 -1.24 -12.15 -22.94
CA ILE A 41 -0.63 -10.84 -22.68
C ILE A 41 0.85 -10.88 -23.09
N GLY A 42 1.22 -10.02 -24.03
CA GLY A 42 2.59 -9.83 -24.50
C GLY A 42 3.30 -8.66 -23.83
N THR A 43 4.62 -8.63 -23.93
CA THR A 43 5.47 -7.58 -23.36
C THR A 43 6.47 -7.11 -24.42
N PRO A 44 6.63 -5.78 -24.63
CA PRO A 44 7.65 -5.24 -25.53
C PRO A 44 9.06 -5.33 -24.90
N VAL A 45 10.10 -5.04 -25.70
CA VAL A 45 11.48 -4.96 -25.18
C VAL A 45 11.68 -3.59 -24.52
N ASP A 46 11.47 -3.51 -23.21
CA ASP A 46 11.74 -2.32 -22.39
C ASP A 46 13.13 -2.35 -21.73
N ILE A 47 13.59 -1.20 -21.23
CA ILE A 47 14.86 -1.13 -20.48
C ILE A 47 14.55 -0.99 -18.99
N PRO A 48 14.77 -2.03 -18.16
CA PRO A 48 14.54 -1.96 -16.73
C PRO A 48 15.65 -1.19 -16.02
N THR A 49 15.61 0.14 -16.12
CA THR A 49 16.59 1.06 -15.54
C THR A 49 16.81 0.81 -14.04
N PRO A 50 18.02 0.36 -13.62
CA PRO A 50 18.28 0.04 -12.23
C PRO A 50 18.04 1.21 -11.27
N PRO A 51 17.76 0.95 -9.98
CA PRO A 51 17.70 1.99 -8.96
C PRO A 51 18.99 2.81 -8.87
N ASP A 52 18.85 4.10 -8.54
CA ASP A 52 19.93 5.02 -8.19
C ASP A 52 20.99 5.26 -9.28
N VAL A 53 20.66 4.98 -10.54
CA VAL A 53 21.49 5.41 -11.67
C VAL A 53 21.46 6.94 -11.83
N SER A 54 22.39 7.48 -12.61
CA SER A 54 22.38 8.92 -12.90
C SER A 54 21.09 9.33 -13.61
N ARG A 55 20.61 10.55 -13.34
CA ARG A 55 19.39 11.08 -13.98
C ARG A 55 19.50 11.09 -15.51
N GLU A 56 20.68 11.43 -16.05
CA GLU A 56 20.96 11.41 -17.49
C GLU A 56 20.75 10.01 -18.08
N GLN A 57 21.29 8.98 -17.41
CA GLN A 57 21.08 7.58 -17.82
C GLN A 57 19.60 7.17 -17.71
N ALA A 58 18.91 7.54 -16.62
CA ALA A 58 17.51 7.22 -16.46
C ALA A 58 16.62 7.87 -17.54
N GLU A 59 16.91 9.10 -17.94
CA GLU A 59 16.21 9.81 -19.02
C GLU A 59 16.49 9.17 -20.39
N GLU A 60 17.74 8.78 -20.67
CA GLU A 60 18.12 8.10 -21.92
C GLU A 60 17.44 6.72 -22.06
N GLU A 61 17.51 5.89 -21.03
CA GLU A 61 16.90 4.55 -21.03
C GLU A 61 15.37 4.60 -21.03
N LEU A 62 14.77 5.61 -20.36
CA LEU A 62 13.34 5.85 -20.42
C LEU A 62 12.91 6.22 -21.85
N ALA A 63 13.62 7.11 -22.54
CA ALA A 63 13.32 7.47 -23.92
C ALA A 63 13.37 6.27 -24.88
N ALA A 64 14.29 5.33 -24.65
CA ALA A 64 14.32 4.06 -25.40
C ALA A 64 13.09 3.18 -25.11
N THR A 65 12.63 3.15 -23.85
CA THR A 65 11.40 2.45 -23.47
C THR A 65 10.17 3.09 -24.13
N GLU A 66 10.06 4.42 -24.15
CA GLU A 66 8.97 5.14 -24.83
C GLU A 66 8.94 4.83 -26.35
N ALA A 67 10.11 4.75 -26.99
CA ALA A 67 10.20 4.32 -28.39
C ALA A 67 9.71 2.88 -28.58
N ALA A 68 10.05 1.97 -27.66
CA ALA A 68 9.56 0.59 -27.69
C ALA A 68 8.04 0.51 -27.51
N LEU A 69 7.42 1.37 -26.69
CA LEU A 69 5.96 1.44 -26.56
C LEU A 69 5.29 1.93 -27.84
N ALA A 70 5.88 2.92 -28.52
CA ALA A 70 5.39 3.38 -29.81
C ALA A 70 5.48 2.30 -30.90
N ASP A 71 6.56 1.52 -30.90
CA ASP A 71 6.71 0.37 -31.78
C ASP A 71 5.68 -0.72 -31.46
N ALA A 72 5.40 -0.97 -30.17
CA ALA A 72 4.40 -1.95 -29.74
C ALA A 72 2.99 -1.60 -30.22
N GLU A 73 2.59 -0.33 -30.13
CA GLU A 73 1.29 0.17 -30.59
C GLU A 73 1.10 -0.02 -32.12
N ALA A 74 2.19 -0.05 -32.88
CA ALA A 74 2.15 -0.27 -34.31
C ALA A 74 2.02 -1.75 -34.72
N VAL A 75 2.16 -2.70 -33.79
CA VAL A 75 2.05 -4.14 -34.07
C VAL A 75 0.59 -4.59 -33.96
N ASP A 76 0.09 -5.27 -35.00
CA ASP A 76 -1.21 -5.94 -34.94
C ASP A 76 -1.08 -7.26 -34.15
N THR A 77 -1.51 -7.24 -32.89
CA THR A 77 -1.50 -8.40 -31.98
C THR A 77 -2.86 -9.11 -31.89
N GLY A 78 -3.85 -8.72 -32.72
CA GLY A 78 -5.20 -9.29 -32.69
C GLY A 78 -5.90 -9.12 -31.34
N GLU A 79 -6.23 -10.23 -30.68
CA GLU A 79 -6.88 -10.23 -29.35
C GLU A 79 -5.88 -10.29 -28.17
N MET A 80 -4.58 -10.46 -28.45
CA MET A 80 -3.53 -10.48 -27.41
C MET A 80 -3.33 -9.07 -26.87
N LEU A 81 -3.45 -8.93 -25.54
CA LEU A 81 -3.19 -7.68 -24.83
C LEU A 81 -1.68 -7.40 -24.78
N VAL A 82 -1.30 -6.14 -24.59
CA VAL A 82 0.11 -5.74 -24.53
C VAL A 82 0.40 -4.92 -23.28
N ASN A 83 1.48 -5.27 -22.61
CA ASN A 83 2.03 -4.52 -21.48
C ASN A 83 2.69 -3.21 -21.96
N ALA A 84 2.55 -2.15 -21.16
CA ALA A 84 3.22 -0.87 -21.29
C ALA A 84 4.07 -0.59 -20.04
N PRO A 85 5.32 -1.10 -19.98
CA PRO A 85 6.17 -0.94 -18.80
C PRO A 85 6.47 0.52 -18.47
N VAL A 86 6.25 0.90 -17.22
CA VAL A 86 6.58 2.20 -16.63
C VAL A 86 7.93 2.09 -15.94
N GLN A 87 8.94 2.78 -16.51
CA GLN A 87 10.32 2.84 -16.02
C GLN A 87 10.66 4.23 -15.48
N GLY A 88 11.93 4.48 -15.13
CA GLY A 88 12.38 5.76 -14.58
C GLY A 88 13.19 5.68 -13.27
N SER A 89 13.76 4.50 -12.97
CA SER A 89 14.61 4.29 -11.78
C SER A 89 13.89 4.70 -10.47
N THR A 90 14.60 5.35 -9.55
CA THR A 90 14.10 5.87 -8.26
C THR A 90 13.70 7.35 -8.32
N TYR A 91 13.46 7.92 -9.52
CA TYR A 91 13.04 9.32 -9.70
C TYR A 91 11.51 9.43 -9.81
N PRO A 92 10.79 9.97 -8.80
CA PRO A 92 9.33 10.04 -8.83
C PRO A 92 8.78 10.88 -9.99
N ASP A 93 9.47 11.97 -10.37
CA ASP A 93 9.05 12.80 -11.50
C ASP A 93 9.14 12.09 -12.84
N LEU A 94 10.16 11.23 -13.03
CA LEU A 94 10.27 10.40 -14.23
C LEU A 94 9.22 9.28 -14.23
N ARG A 95 8.95 8.66 -13.09
CA ARG A 95 7.91 7.62 -12.95
C ARG A 95 6.52 8.15 -13.27
N GLU A 96 6.19 9.35 -12.80
CA GLU A 96 4.91 9.99 -13.08
C GLU A 96 4.78 10.36 -14.57
N GLN A 97 5.84 10.89 -15.18
CA GLN A 97 5.88 11.17 -16.62
C GLN A 97 5.75 9.90 -17.46
N ALA A 98 6.49 8.85 -17.10
CA ALA A 98 6.45 7.55 -17.77
C ALA A 98 5.07 6.90 -17.65
N GLY A 99 4.43 7.00 -16.48
CA GLY A 99 3.05 6.53 -16.28
C GLY A 99 2.06 7.29 -17.17
N ALA A 100 2.17 8.61 -17.25
CA ALA A 100 1.31 9.43 -18.11
C ALA A 100 1.53 9.13 -19.60
N HIS A 101 2.78 8.90 -20.02
CA HIS A 101 3.10 8.49 -21.38
C HIS A 101 2.51 7.11 -21.69
N ALA A 102 2.72 6.12 -20.84
CA ALA A 102 2.19 4.77 -21.01
C ALA A 102 0.66 4.79 -21.12
N ALA A 103 -0.05 5.48 -20.22
CA ALA A 103 -1.51 5.62 -20.26
C ALA A 103 -2.03 6.37 -21.51
N SER A 104 -1.18 7.12 -22.20
CA SER A 104 -1.56 7.80 -23.45
C SER A 104 -1.51 6.88 -24.68
N THR A 105 -0.88 5.70 -24.55
CA THR A 105 -0.83 4.67 -25.60
C THR A 105 -2.14 3.87 -25.65
N GLY A 106 -2.39 3.17 -26.75
CA GLY A 106 -3.48 2.19 -26.89
C GLY A 106 -3.21 0.81 -26.27
N LEU A 107 -2.22 0.68 -25.39
CA LEU A 107 -1.82 -0.57 -24.74
C LEU A 107 -2.66 -0.84 -23.48
N ASP A 108 -2.58 -2.06 -22.92
CA ASP A 108 -3.67 -2.60 -22.10
C ASP A 108 -3.36 -2.73 -20.60
N VAL A 109 -2.12 -3.11 -20.25
CA VAL A 109 -1.69 -3.40 -18.88
C VAL A 109 -0.42 -2.62 -18.60
N PHE A 110 -0.24 -2.12 -17.39
CA PHE A 110 0.80 -1.12 -17.09
C PHE A 110 1.74 -1.62 -16.00
N PRO A 111 2.77 -2.42 -16.35
CA PRO A 111 3.71 -2.88 -15.35
C PRO A 111 4.60 -1.78 -14.80
N VAL A 112 4.81 -1.74 -13.48
CA VAL A 112 5.83 -0.89 -12.85
C VAL A 112 7.11 -1.71 -12.75
N GLY A 113 8.08 -1.38 -13.59
CA GLY A 113 9.32 -2.13 -13.76
C GLY A 113 10.48 -1.66 -12.87
N ALA A 114 11.59 -2.40 -12.93
CA ALA A 114 12.85 -2.14 -12.21
C ALA A 114 12.75 -2.07 -10.67
N VAL A 115 11.69 -2.62 -10.08
CA VAL A 115 11.50 -2.68 -8.62
C VAL A 115 12.13 -3.91 -7.98
N VAL A 116 12.49 -4.94 -8.75
CA VAL A 116 13.09 -6.18 -8.23
C VAL A 116 14.32 -5.94 -7.35
N PRO A 117 15.30 -5.09 -7.72
CA PRO A 117 16.44 -4.81 -6.86
C PRO A 117 16.05 -4.12 -5.53
N LEU A 118 15.00 -3.29 -5.55
CA LEU A 118 14.44 -2.67 -4.33
C LEU A 118 13.83 -3.73 -3.42
N LEU A 119 13.03 -4.64 -3.99
CA LEU A 119 12.39 -5.73 -3.25
C LEU A 119 13.42 -6.68 -2.61
N ASN A 120 14.46 -7.06 -3.37
CA ASN A 120 15.54 -7.92 -2.89
C ASN A 120 16.38 -7.25 -1.80
N SER A 121 16.49 -5.92 -1.83
CA SER A 121 17.25 -5.12 -0.86
C SER A 121 16.37 -4.58 0.28
N TYR A 122 15.12 -5.03 0.40
CA TYR A 122 14.16 -4.59 1.42
C TYR A 122 13.97 -3.06 1.45
N ARG A 123 13.98 -2.40 0.29
CA ARG A 123 13.70 -0.97 0.12
C ARG A 123 12.23 -0.78 -0.25
N TYR A 124 11.34 -1.09 0.70
CA TYR A 124 9.89 -1.09 0.44
C TYR A 124 9.28 0.30 0.43
N ASP A 125 9.88 1.25 1.13
CA ASP A 125 9.62 2.68 1.03
C ASP A 125 9.84 3.19 -0.40
N ASP A 126 11.03 2.95 -0.98
CA ASP A 126 11.32 3.35 -2.36
C ASP A 126 10.37 2.67 -3.36
N MET A 127 10.04 1.39 -3.14
CA MET A 127 9.07 0.67 -3.97
C MET A 127 7.68 1.33 -3.92
N ILE A 128 7.24 1.78 -2.74
CA ILE A 128 5.98 2.49 -2.58
C ILE A 128 6.03 3.84 -3.28
N ASP A 129 7.10 4.61 -3.12
CA ASP A 129 7.25 5.94 -3.73
C ASP A 129 7.23 5.89 -5.26
N VAL A 130 7.99 4.98 -5.87
CA VAL A 130 8.01 4.85 -7.34
C VAL A 130 6.69 4.33 -7.89
N THR A 131 6.00 3.46 -7.14
CA THR A 131 4.70 2.93 -7.55
C THR A 131 3.60 3.97 -7.41
N ALA A 132 3.58 4.74 -6.31
CA ALA A 132 2.65 5.84 -6.11
C ALA A 132 2.82 6.90 -7.20
N ALA A 133 4.07 7.22 -7.56
CA ALA A 133 4.39 8.13 -8.65
C ALA A 133 3.91 7.63 -10.02
N ALA A 134 4.20 6.38 -10.35
CA ALA A 134 3.68 5.76 -11.59
C ALA A 134 2.15 5.82 -11.64
N LYS A 135 1.47 5.51 -10.52
CA LYS A 135 0.00 5.56 -10.41
C LYS A 135 -0.58 6.96 -10.61
N ARG A 136 0.10 8.03 -10.18
CA ARG A 136 -0.34 9.40 -10.46
C ARG A 136 -0.38 9.69 -11.96
N GLY A 137 0.58 9.17 -12.72
CA GLY A 137 0.61 9.30 -14.18
C GLY A 137 -0.42 8.42 -14.89
N LEU A 138 -0.59 7.17 -14.43
CA LEU A 138 -1.46 6.18 -15.08
C LEU A 138 -2.96 6.47 -14.92
N GLY A 139 -3.38 7.04 -13.79
CA GLY A 139 -4.80 7.21 -13.48
C GLY A 139 -5.46 5.94 -12.93
N THR A 140 -6.79 5.95 -12.82
CA THR A 140 -7.54 4.95 -12.03
C THR A 140 -8.03 3.73 -12.82
N ASP A 141 -8.11 3.82 -14.14
CA ASP A 141 -8.62 2.79 -15.05
C ASP A 141 -7.54 1.88 -15.64
N CYS A 142 -6.27 2.14 -15.32
CA CYS A 142 -5.12 1.34 -15.74
C CYS A 142 -4.83 0.18 -14.76
N PRO A 143 -4.90 -1.09 -15.22
CA PRO A 143 -4.45 -2.24 -14.43
C PRO A 143 -2.94 -2.19 -14.23
N VAL A 144 -2.48 -2.22 -12.98
CA VAL A 144 -1.06 -2.11 -12.65
C VAL A 144 -0.48 -3.45 -12.24
N HIS A 145 0.60 -3.83 -12.91
CA HIS A 145 1.37 -5.03 -12.61
C HIS A 145 2.68 -4.66 -11.90
N LEU A 146 2.91 -5.12 -10.68
CA LEU A 146 4.20 -4.90 -10.02
C LEU A 146 5.20 -6.00 -10.43
N PHE A 147 6.13 -5.68 -11.33
CA PHE A 147 7.03 -6.68 -11.91
C PHE A 147 7.99 -7.30 -10.88
N GLY A 148 8.02 -8.64 -10.84
CA GLY A 148 8.87 -9.45 -9.97
C GLY A 148 8.53 -9.38 -8.48
N ALA A 149 7.39 -8.79 -8.12
CA ALA A 149 6.88 -8.80 -6.76
C ALA A 149 6.22 -10.13 -6.41
N GLY A 150 7.04 -11.09 -5.96
CA GLY A 150 6.59 -12.45 -5.70
C GLY A 150 6.51 -12.90 -4.23
N HIS A 151 6.94 -12.08 -3.27
CA HIS A 151 7.01 -12.49 -1.86
C HIS A 151 5.73 -12.07 -1.09
N PRO A 152 5.05 -12.95 -0.33
CA PRO A 152 3.76 -12.64 0.30
C PRO A 152 3.77 -11.41 1.22
N MET A 153 4.89 -11.15 1.89
CA MET A 153 5.09 -10.01 2.80
C MET A 153 4.78 -8.63 2.19
N MET A 154 4.89 -8.43 0.87
CA MET A 154 4.63 -7.12 0.26
C MET A 154 3.25 -6.97 -0.39
N PHE A 155 2.45 -8.03 -0.52
CA PHE A 155 1.18 -7.95 -1.29
C PHE A 155 0.18 -6.95 -0.73
N ALA A 156 0.04 -6.85 0.59
CA ALA A 156 -0.85 -5.88 1.20
C ALA A 156 -0.40 -4.43 0.88
N HIS A 157 0.89 -4.14 1.01
CA HIS A 157 1.48 -2.83 0.73
C HIS A 157 1.31 -2.45 -0.75
N ALA A 158 1.67 -3.37 -1.64
CA ALA A 158 1.57 -3.16 -3.08
C ALA A 158 0.12 -2.96 -3.54
N ALA A 159 -0.82 -3.75 -3.02
CA ALA A 159 -2.24 -3.56 -3.31
C ALA A 159 -2.77 -2.22 -2.78
N ALA A 160 -2.30 -1.77 -1.60
CA ALA A 160 -2.73 -0.49 -1.02
C ALA A 160 -2.24 0.73 -1.81
N VAL A 161 -1.07 0.65 -2.44
CA VAL A 161 -0.60 1.68 -3.40
C VAL A 161 -1.20 1.48 -4.82
N GLY A 162 -2.07 0.48 -5.00
CA GLY A 162 -2.91 0.30 -6.18
C GLY A 162 -2.44 -0.74 -7.20
N CYS A 163 -1.53 -1.65 -6.86
CA CYS A 163 -1.16 -2.75 -7.75
C CYS A 163 -2.23 -3.84 -7.81
N ASP A 164 -2.47 -4.37 -9.01
CA ASP A 164 -3.51 -5.34 -9.35
C ASP A 164 -2.95 -6.73 -9.67
N LEU A 165 -1.79 -6.77 -10.33
CA LEU A 165 -1.15 -8.00 -10.82
C LEU A 165 0.25 -8.17 -10.21
N PHE A 166 0.64 -9.43 -10.01
CA PHE A 166 1.90 -9.85 -9.40
C PHE A 166 2.42 -11.09 -10.13
N ASP A 167 3.73 -11.19 -10.28
CA ASP A 167 4.41 -12.39 -10.76
C ASP A 167 5.50 -12.84 -9.77
N SER A 168 5.79 -14.14 -9.77
CA SER A 168 6.72 -14.73 -8.80
C SER A 168 7.51 -15.87 -9.41
N ALA A 169 8.82 -15.67 -9.57
CA ALA A 169 9.79 -16.78 -9.63
C ALA A 169 10.24 -17.25 -8.23
N ALA A 170 10.00 -16.42 -7.20
CA ALA A 170 10.50 -16.61 -5.84
C ALA A 170 10.06 -17.96 -5.24
N TYR A 171 8.81 -18.38 -5.44
CA TYR A 171 8.30 -19.65 -4.87
C TYR A 171 9.15 -20.87 -5.23
N ALA A 172 9.63 -20.95 -6.47
CA ALA A 172 10.43 -22.06 -6.97
C ALA A 172 11.93 -21.87 -6.68
N LEU A 173 12.45 -20.67 -6.87
CA LEU A 173 13.85 -20.35 -6.56
C LEU A 173 14.15 -20.57 -5.08
N TYR A 174 13.22 -20.18 -4.20
CA TYR A 174 13.39 -20.30 -2.76
C TYR A 174 13.29 -21.76 -2.34
N ALA A 175 12.35 -22.52 -2.93
CA ALA A 175 12.24 -23.95 -2.67
C ALA A 175 13.51 -24.73 -3.02
N ARG A 176 14.17 -24.41 -4.14
CA ARG A 176 15.47 -24.99 -4.53
C ARG A 176 16.56 -24.74 -3.50
N ASP A 177 16.53 -23.58 -2.86
CA ASP A 177 17.49 -23.18 -1.84
C ASP A 177 17.10 -23.65 -0.42
N GLY A 178 16.04 -24.47 -0.26
CA GLY A 178 15.55 -24.89 1.05
C GLY A 178 14.76 -23.82 1.82
N ARG A 179 14.40 -22.71 1.15
CA ARG A 179 13.73 -21.56 1.76
C ARG A 179 12.20 -21.71 1.79
N TYR A 180 11.66 -21.46 2.97
CA TYR A 180 10.24 -21.54 3.34
C TYR A 180 9.66 -20.12 3.43
N LEU A 181 8.68 -19.81 2.57
CA LEU A 181 7.99 -18.52 2.57
C LEU A 181 6.96 -18.41 3.68
N THR A 182 6.90 -17.23 4.29
CA THR A 182 5.83 -16.81 5.21
C THR A 182 5.32 -15.42 4.81
N VAL A 183 4.22 -14.99 5.42
CA VAL A 183 3.75 -13.59 5.29
C VAL A 183 4.63 -12.59 6.05
N ARG A 184 5.57 -13.08 6.88
CA ARG A 184 6.46 -12.26 7.70
C ARG A 184 7.90 -12.18 7.16
N GLY A 185 8.21 -12.96 6.13
CA GLY A 185 9.58 -13.10 5.61
C GLY A 185 9.83 -14.52 5.12
N THR A 186 11.11 -14.87 5.06
CA THR A 186 11.59 -16.18 4.60
C THR A 186 12.41 -16.85 5.70
N GLU A 187 12.22 -18.16 5.87
CA GLU A 187 12.95 -18.98 6.84
C GLU A 187 13.68 -20.12 6.12
N GLN A 188 14.77 -20.63 6.69
CA GLN A 188 15.41 -21.83 6.18
C GLN A 188 14.75 -23.07 6.78
N LEU A 189 14.46 -24.07 5.94
CA LEU A 189 13.87 -25.32 6.41
C LEU A 189 14.74 -25.97 7.50
N GLU A 190 16.06 -25.84 7.43
CA GLU A 190 17.00 -26.36 8.44
C GLU A 190 16.80 -25.74 9.83
N ASP A 191 16.28 -24.52 9.92
CA ASP A 191 16.13 -23.77 11.18
C ASP A 191 14.73 -23.93 11.81
N LEU A 192 13.77 -24.51 11.08
CA LEU A 192 12.39 -24.65 11.54
C LEU A 192 12.22 -25.74 12.60
N ALA A 193 11.71 -25.37 13.77
CA ALA A 193 11.26 -26.34 14.79
C ALA A 193 9.81 -26.80 14.56
N TYR A 194 9.00 -25.98 13.89
CA TYR A 194 7.61 -26.24 13.54
C TYR A 194 7.33 -25.65 12.16
N LEU A 195 6.33 -26.20 11.44
CA LEU A 195 5.81 -25.59 10.22
C LEU A 195 4.60 -24.72 10.58
N PRO A 196 4.71 -23.37 10.62
CA PRO A 196 3.65 -22.48 11.09
C PRO A 196 2.59 -22.22 10.02
N CYS A 197 2.15 -23.26 9.30
CA CYS A 197 1.18 -23.13 8.20
C CYS A 197 0.18 -24.29 8.21
N PRO A 198 -1.11 -24.04 7.94
CA PRO A 198 -2.12 -25.09 7.84
C PRO A 198 -2.32 -25.61 6.40
N CYS A 199 -1.37 -25.41 5.48
CA CYS A 199 -1.49 -25.91 4.10
C CYS A 199 -1.33 -27.45 4.04
N PRO A 200 -1.79 -28.12 2.97
CA PRO A 200 -1.70 -29.58 2.83
C PRO A 200 -0.31 -30.14 3.17
N VAL A 201 0.75 -29.54 2.60
CA VAL A 201 2.15 -29.90 2.87
C VAL A 201 2.48 -29.83 4.36
N CYS A 202 2.18 -28.70 5.02
CA CYS A 202 2.53 -28.48 6.42
C CYS A 202 1.64 -29.24 7.41
N THR A 203 0.49 -29.77 6.97
CA THR A 203 -0.35 -30.66 7.78
C THR A 203 0.02 -32.13 7.66
N GLU A 204 0.65 -32.52 6.55
CA GLU A 204 1.11 -33.89 6.30
C GLU A 204 2.53 -34.13 6.80
N HIS A 205 3.35 -33.08 6.87
CA HIS A 205 4.74 -33.13 7.29
C HIS A 205 5.03 -32.29 8.55
N ASP A 206 6.09 -32.67 9.25
CA ASP A 206 6.85 -31.82 10.18
C ASP A 206 8.20 -31.40 9.54
N PRO A 207 8.99 -30.51 10.16
CA PRO A 207 10.26 -30.08 9.56
C PRO A 207 11.26 -31.21 9.32
N ASP A 208 11.35 -32.18 10.23
CA ASP A 208 12.30 -33.31 10.11
C ASP A 208 11.92 -34.23 8.94
N SER A 209 10.64 -34.59 8.82
CA SER A 209 10.15 -35.39 7.70
C SER A 209 10.34 -34.69 6.35
N LEU A 210 10.19 -33.36 6.26
CA LEU A 210 10.53 -32.61 5.04
C LEU A 210 12.03 -32.67 4.71
N ARG A 211 12.91 -32.57 5.72
CA ARG A 211 14.37 -32.66 5.52
C ARG A 211 14.79 -34.05 5.04
N GLU A 212 14.11 -35.10 5.49
CA GLU A 212 14.36 -36.49 5.12
C GLU A 212 13.92 -36.87 3.70
N LEU A 213 13.05 -36.06 3.06
CA LEU A 213 12.67 -36.26 1.66
C LEU A 213 13.89 -36.17 0.72
N ASP A 214 13.78 -36.81 -0.44
CA ASP A 214 14.77 -36.59 -1.48
C ASP A 214 14.75 -35.13 -1.97
N GLU A 215 15.86 -34.67 -2.54
CA GLU A 215 16.05 -33.27 -2.93
C GLU A 215 14.90 -32.73 -3.79
N ARG A 216 14.40 -33.53 -4.73
CA ARG A 216 13.36 -33.10 -5.67
C ARG A 216 11.97 -33.16 -5.04
N GLU A 217 11.69 -34.17 -4.22
CA GLU A 217 10.47 -34.23 -3.43
C GLU A 217 10.38 -33.06 -2.45
N ARG A 218 11.50 -32.72 -1.80
CA ARG A 218 11.60 -31.58 -0.89
C ARG A 218 11.43 -30.25 -1.61
N GLU A 219 12.08 -30.05 -2.76
CA GLU A 219 11.89 -28.86 -3.61
C GLU A 219 10.42 -28.71 -4.02
N ASN A 220 9.78 -29.80 -4.48
CA ASN A 220 8.37 -29.76 -4.86
C ASN A 220 7.45 -29.41 -3.69
N ALA A 221 7.66 -30.03 -2.52
CA ALA A 221 6.88 -29.76 -1.32
C ALA A 221 7.03 -28.32 -0.85
N LEU A 222 8.25 -27.78 -0.84
CA LEU A 222 8.50 -26.37 -0.50
C LEU A 222 7.89 -25.41 -1.54
N ALA A 223 7.98 -25.72 -2.83
CA ALA A 223 7.39 -24.91 -3.88
C ALA A 223 5.86 -24.88 -3.77
N GLU A 224 5.23 -26.02 -3.48
CA GLU A 224 3.78 -26.13 -3.24
C GLU A 224 3.36 -25.34 -2.00
N HIS A 225 4.09 -25.47 -0.89
CA HIS A 225 3.88 -24.65 0.31
C HIS A 225 4.00 -23.14 0.00
N ASN A 226 5.07 -22.74 -0.69
CA ASN A 226 5.33 -21.35 -1.05
C ASN A 226 4.19 -20.77 -1.90
N LEU A 227 3.66 -21.54 -2.85
CA LEU A 227 2.45 -21.16 -3.60
C LEU A 227 1.22 -21.07 -2.72
N HIS A 228 1.01 -22.01 -1.79
CA HIS A 228 -0.11 -21.96 -0.85
C HIS A 228 -0.11 -20.68 -0.01
N VAL A 229 1.04 -20.28 0.54
CA VAL A 229 1.15 -19.03 1.31
C VAL A 229 0.87 -17.82 0.43
N THR A 230 1.43 -17.79 -0.77
CA THR A 230 1.24 -16.73 -1.77
C THR A 230 -0.23 -16.53 -2.11
N PHE A 231 -0.92 -17.60 -2.53
CA PHE A 231 -2.34 -17.52 -2.89
C PHE A 231 -3.24 -17.25 -1.68
N ALA A 232 -2.90 -17.77 -0.50
CA ALA A 232 -3.63 -17.46 0.73
C ALA A 232 -3.56 -15.96 1.04
N GLU A 233 -2.38 -15.34 0.87
CA GLU A 233 -2.22 -13.91 1.13
C GLU A 233 -2.95 -13.04 0.12
N ILE A 234 -2.89 -13.35 -1.18
CA ILE A 234 -3.71 -12.67 -2.20
C ILE A 234 -5.20 -12.75 -1.87
N ARG A 235 -5.69 -13.90 -1.37
CA ARG A 235 -7.10 -14.03 -0.94
C ARG A 235 -7.41 -13.14 0.27
N ARG A 236 -6.49 -13.02 1.24
CA ARG A 236 -6.66 -12.12 2.40
C ARG A 236 -6.71 -10.66 1.97
N VAL A 237 -5.80 -10.22 1.10
CA VAL A 237 -5.79 -8.87 0.53
C VAL A 237 -7.12 -8.57 -0.16
N ARG A 238 -7.60 -9.47 -1.03
CA ARG A 238 -8.90 -9.31 -1.71
C ARG A 238 -10.08 -9.24 -0.76
N GLN A 239 -10.06 -10.00 0.34
CA GLN A 239 -11.10 -9.95 1.35
C GLN A 239 -11.07 -8.62 2.12
N ALA A 240 -9.88 -8.17 2.53
CA ALA A 240 -9.70 -6.89 3.22
C ALA A 240 -10.16 -5.71 2.36
N ILE A 241 -9.89 -5.71 1.05
CA ILE A 241 -10.42 -4.70 0.12
C ILE A 241 -11.96 -4.68 0.13
N ARG A 242 -12.61 -5.86 0.09
CA ARG A 242 -14.08 -5.95 0.09
C ARG A 242 -14.72 -5.42 1.36
N GLU A 243 -14.10 -5.73 2.51
CA GLU A 243 -14.57 -5.31 3.83
C GLU A 243 -14.18 -3.84 4.15
N GLY A 244 -13.23 -3.28 3.40
CA GLY A 244 -12.70 -1.94 3.65
C GLY A 244 -11.70 -1.91 4.80
N SER A 245 -10.98 -3.01 5.02
CA SER A 245 -9.99 -3.20 6.10
C SER A 245 -8.55 -3.41 5.58
N LEU A 246 -8.26 -2.94 4.35
CA LEU A 246 -6.95 -3.15 3.72
C LEU A 246 -5.82 -2.49 4.50
N LEU A 247 -6.02 -1.28 5.04
CA LEU A 247 -4.97 -0.58 5.79
C LEU A 247 -4.69 -1.22 7.15
N GLU A 248 -5.68 -1.84 7.78
CA GLU A 248 -5.49 -2.71 8.95
C GLU A 248 -4.61 -3.90 8.59
N LEU A 249 -4.87 -4.57 7.46
CA LEU A 249 -4.04 -5.68 6.99
C LEU A 249 -2.60 -5.22 6.68
N VAL A 250 -2.43 -4.07 6.02
CA VAL A 250 -1.10 -3.48 5.78
C VAL A 250 -0.38 -3.26 7.10
N GLU A 251 -1.06 -2.67 8.07
CA GLU A 251 -0.51 -2.38 9.39
C GLU A 251 -0.07 -3.66 10.11
N GLU A 252 -0.88 -4.73 10.10
CA GLU A 252 -0.46 -6.04 10.62
C GLU A 252 0.83 -6.54 9.96
N ARG A 253 0.94 -6.43 8.62
CA ARG A 253 2.13 -6.88 7.87
C ARG A 253 3.33 -5.98 8.10
N ALA A 254 3.12 -4.68 8.32
CA ALA A 254 4.17 -3.72 8.61
C ALA A 254 4.96 -4.08 9.90
N ARG A 255 4.36 -4.87 10.81
CA ARG A 255 5.00 -5.30 12.07
C ARG A 255 5.86 -6.56 11.91
N ALA A 256 5.96 -7.10 10.69
CA ALA A 256 6.80 -8.26 10.42
C ALA A 256 8.30 -7.93 10.35
N HIS A 257 8.66 -6.77 9.79
CA HIS A 257 10.05 -6.39 9.50
C HIS A 257 10.21 -4.85 9.49
N PRO A 258 11.36 -4.28 9.95
CA PRO A 258 11.59 -2.83 9.93
C PRO A 258 11.34 -2.18 8.57
N ALA A 259 11.86 -2.77 7.48
CA ALA A 259 11.60 -2.28 6.12
C ALA A 259 10.12 -2.27 5.74
N SER A 260 9.31 -3.24 6.22
CA SER A 260 7.86 -3.22 6.00
C SER A 260 7.21 -2.09 6.80
N ALA A 261 7.72 -1.77 7.99
CA ALA A 261 7.28 -0.61 8.75
C ALA A 261 7.59 0.70 8.03
N ASP A 262 8.77 0.82 7.43
CA ASP A 262 9.15 2.00 6.65
C ASP A 262 8.32 2.10 5.36
N GLY A 263 8.05 0.98 4.68
CA GLY A 263 7.11 0.93 3.56
C GLY A 263 5.68 1.38 3.93
N TYR A 264 5.18 1.03 5.11
CA TYR A 264 3.87 1.52 5.58
C TYR A 264 3.89 3.03 5.87
N LYS A 265 4.97 3.56 6.45
CA LYS A 265 5.10 5.02 6.67
C LYS A 265 5.13 5.78 5.34
N ALA A 266 5.91 5.29 4.38
CA ALA A 266 5.95 5.84 3.02
C ALA A 266 4.56 5.80 2.38
N LEU A 267 3.82 4.70 2.52
CA LEU A 267 2.43 4.60 2.04
C LEU A 267 1.54 5.72 2.63
N LEU A 268 1.69 6.01 3.92
CA LEU A 268 0.94 7.08 4.59
C LEU A 268 1.46 8.49 4.28
N ASP A 269 2.66 8.64 3.73
CA ASP A 269 3.11 9.91 3.14
C ASP A 269 2.32 10.23 1.85
N HIS A 270 1.70 9.21 1.22
CA HIS A 270 0.78 9.35 0.08
C HIS A 270 -0.70 9.24 0.49
N ALA A 271 -1.06 9.55 1.74
CA ALA A 271 -2.44 9.45 2.22
C ALA A 271 -3.44 10.26 1.38
N ASP A 272 -3.10 11.47 0.95
CA ASP A 272 -3.96 12.32 0.11
C ASP A 272 -4.24 11.68 -1.26
N GLN A 273 -3.24 11.03 -1.86
CA GLN A 273 -3.42 10.29 -3.11
C GLN A 273 -4.38 9.10 -2.91
N MET A 274 -4.24 8.37 -1.80
CA MET A 274 -5.15 7.26 -1.49
C MET A 274 -6.58 7.75 -1.20
N GLU A 275 -6.71 8.86 -0.46
CA GLU A 275 -8.00 9.45 -0.05
C GLU A 275 -8.95 9.63 -1.24
N ALA A 276 -8.41 10.10 -2.36
CA ALA A 276 -9.16 10.41 -3.58
C ALA A 276 -9.94 9.21 -4.16
N SER A 277 -9.47 7.99 -3.91
CA SER A 277 -10.11 6.75 -4.37
C SER A 277 -10.69 5.91 -3.24
N ASP A 278 -10.48 6.35 -2.00
CA ASP A 278 -10.84 5.60 -0.82
C ASP A 278 -12.35 5.70 -0.52
N ARG A 279 -12.93 4.61 0.00
CA ARG A 279 -14.37 4.53 0.24
C ARG A 279 -14.78 5.46 1.39
N VAL A 280 -15.76 6.33 1.13
CA VAL A 280 -16.33 7.26 2.12
C VAL A 280 -16.85 6.56 3.39
N SER A 281 -17.29 5.30 3.28
CA SER A 281 -17.74 4.50 4.41
C SER A 281 -17.29 3.05 4.24
N LYS A 282 -16.80 2.48 5.34
CA LYS A 282 -16.26 1.12 5.45
C LYS A 282 -16.79 0.44 6.72
N GLY A 283 -16.25 -0.73 7.04
CA GLY A 283 -16.42 -1.33 8.37
C GLY A 283 -15.74 -0.49 9.47
N THR A 284 -15.77 -1.01 10.70
CA THR A 284 -15.16 -0.38 11.87
C THR A 284 -13.70 -0.05 11.64
N PHE A 285 -13.32 1.19 11.95
CA PHE A 285 -11.92 1.61 11.97
C PHE A 285 -11.24 1.06 13.23
N PHE A 286 -10.13 0.35 13.08
CA PHE A 286 -9.35 -0.15 14.21
C PHE A 286 -8.06 0.66 14.35
N TYR A 287 -7.93 1.39 15.46
CA TYR A 287 -6.69 2.06 15.82
C TYR A 287 -5.74 1.04 16.47
N THR A 288 -4.80 0.50 15.70
CA THR A 288 -3.88 -0.55 16.19
C THR A 288 -2.45 -0.07 16.38
N SER A 289 -2.12 1.16 15.96
CA SER A 289 -0.80 1.74 16.15
C SER A 289 -0.77 3.26 15.91
N PRO A 290 0.35 3.94 16.27
CA PRO A 290 0.52 5.38 16.02
C PRO A 290 0.25 5.80 14.58
N GLU A 291 0.63 4.98 13.61
CA GLU A 291 0.44 5.24 12.19
C GLU A 291 -1.04 5.27 11.77
N SER A 292 -1.95 4.63 12.52
CA SER A 292 -3.38 4.70 12.25
C SER A 292 -3.92 6.13 12.25
N ALA A 293 -3.30 7.05 13.02
CA ALA A 293 -3.67 8.46 13.07
C ALA A 293 -3.44 9.21 11.74
N ARG A 294 -2.63 8.65 10.83
CA ARG A 294 -2.27 9.26 9.54
C ARG A 294 -3.02 8.64 8.36
N ARG A 295 -4.00 7.78 8.62
CA ARG A 295 -4.75 7.09 7.55
C ARG A 295 -5.74 8.05 6.86
N PRO A 296 -6.08 7.82 5.58
CA PRO A 296 -6.95 8.70 4.80
C PRO A 296 -8.31 9.03 5.45
N GLU A 297 -8.86 8.14 6.26
CA GLU A 297 -10.10 8.35 7.02
C GLU A 297 -10.03 9.54 7.96
N VAL A 298 -8.89 9.69 8.65
CA VAL A 298 -8.64 10.76 9.62
C VAL A 298 -8.53 12.09 8.89
N HIS A 299 -7.69 12.14 7.85
CA HIS A 299 -7.54 13.31 6.98
C HIS A 299 -8.88 13.75 6.37
N ARG A 300 -9.63 12.82 5.78
CA ARG A 300 -10.97 13.08 5.24
C ARG A 300 -11.92 13.63 6.30
N HIS A 301 -11.87 13.11 7.52
CA HIS A 301 -12.71 13.60 8.60
C HIS A 301 -12.38 15.05 8.93
N HIS A 302 -11.09 15.38 9.11
CA HIS A 302 -10.62 16.74 9.36
C HIS A 302 -11.02 17.72 8.24
N ASP A 303 -10.89 17.33 6.97
CA ASP A 303 -11.35 18.14 5.83
C ASP A 303 -12.86 18.39 5.84
N ARG A 304 -13.64 17.46 6.39
CA ARG A 304 -15.10 17.59 6.50
C ARG A 304 -15.52 18.46 7.68
N LEU A 305 -14.70 18.60 8.71
CA LEU A 305 -14.98 19.52 9.82
C LEU A 305 -15.11 20.96 9.35
N GLN A 306 -14.35 21.35 8.31
CA GLN A 306 -14.42 22.67 7.70
C GLN A 306 -15.79 23.00 7.06
N ARG A 307 -16.68 22.01 6.94
CA ARG A 307 -18.03 22.15 6.37
C ARG A 307 -19.11 22.33 7.44
N LEU A 308 -18.73 22.30 8.71
CA LEU A 308 -19.65 22.40 9.84
C LEU A 308 -19.69 23.85 10.33
N ASP A 309 -20.90 24.39 10.44
CA ASP A 309 -21.16 25.67 11.09
C ASP A 309 -21.23 25.48 12.60
N THR A 310 -20.67 26.42 13.36
CA THR A 310 -20.71 26.41 14.83
C THR A 310 -21.47 27.62 15.39
N PRO A 311 -22.12 27.47 16.57
CA PRO A 311 -22.67 28.60 17.32
C PRO A 311 -21.55 29.43 17.97
N GLY A 312 -21.88 30.51 18.69
CA GLY A 312 -20.89 31.49 19.17
C GLY A 312 -19.88 30.95 20.18
N LYS A 313 -20.29 30.08 21.10
CA LYS A 313 -19.41 29.45 22.10
C LYS A 313 -19.57 27.93 22.09
N VAL A 314 -18.51 27.19 21.80
CA VAL A 314 -18.53 25.72 21.73
C VAL A 314 -17.53 25.11 22.72
N LEU A 315 -18.00 24.15 23.52
CA LEU A 315 -17.15 23.28 24.31
C LEU A 315 -16.83 22.02 23.51
N LEU A 316 -15.55 21.70 23.39
CA LEU A 316 -15.02 20.47 22.84
C LEU A 316 -14.54 19.63 24.01
N THR A 317 -15.08 18.43 24.22
CA THR A 317 -14.73 17.61 25.39
C THR A 317 -14.61 16.12 25.07
N GLU A 318 -13.67 15.44 25.72
CA GLU A 318 -13.55 13.98 25.63
C GLU A 318 -14.70 13.25 26.33
N PHE A 319 -15.30 13.91 27.32
CA PHE A 319 -16.42 13.41 28.11
C PHE A 319 -17.77 13.79 27.48
N GLY A 320 -18.85 13.46 28.19
CA GLY A 320 -20.19 13.90 27.80
C GLY A 320 -20.42 15.39 28.08
N GLU A 321 -21.62 15.86 27.73
CA GLU A 321 -22.07 17.22 28.06
C GLU A 321 -22.09 17.42 29.60
N PRO A 322 -21.37 18.43 30.15
CA PRO A 322 -21.38 18.72 31.57
C PRO A 322 -22.78 19.11 32.07
N ALA A 323 -23.07 18.85 33.34
CA ALA A 323 -24.39 19.15 33.92
C ALA A 323 -24.70 20.66 33.98
N GLU A 324 -23.68 21.49 34.17
CA GLU A 324 -23.78 22.95 34.18
C GLU A 324 -22.68 23.55 33.31
N HIS A 325 -23.05 24.35 32.31
CA HIS A 325 -22.13 25.10 31.46
C HIS A 325 -22.82 26.32 30.85
N ASP A 326 -22.01 27.24 30.28
CA ASP A 326 -22.48 28.46 29.61
C ASP A 326 -22.23 28.47 28.09
N HIS A 327 -21.74 27.36 27.52
CA HIS A 327 -21.54 27.18 26.08
C HIS A 327 -22.87 26.99 25.32
N ASP A 328 -22.91 27.45 24.07
CA ASP A 328 -24.07 27.31 23.18
C ASP A 328 -24.22 25.89 22.63
N ALA A 329 -23.12 25.14 22.54
CA ALA A 329 -23.10 23.73 22.18
C ALA A 329 -21.92 22.99 22.81
N VAL A 330 -22.09 21.68 23.00
CA VAL A 330 -21.04 20.77 23.47
C VAL A 330 -20.83 19.65 22.45
N TRP A 331 -19.60 19.50 21.98
CA TRP A 331 -19.19 18.53 20.97
C TRP A 331 -18.18 17.57 21.59
N ARG A 332 -18.27 16.29 21.22
CA ARG A 332 -17.28 15.30 21.66
C ARG A 332 -15.99 15.47 20.88
N VAL A 333 -14.86 15.16 21.50
CA VAL A 333 -13.55 15.04 20.86
C VAL A 333 -13.05 13.62 21.04
N GLU A 334 -12.58 13.01 19.95
CA GLU A 334 -12.11 11.63 19.99
C GLU A 334 -10.80 11.49 19.20
N PRO A 335 -9.66 11.18 19.86
CA PRO A 335 -8.41 10.89 19.15
C PRO A 335 -8.50 9.62 18.30
N PRO A 336 -8.02 9.61 17.03
CA PRO A 336 -7.32 10.70 16.33
C PRO A 336 -8.22 11.66 15.52
N PHE A 337 -9.53 11.45 15.51
CA PHE A 337 -10.47 12.16 14.63
C PHE A 337 -10.71 13.63 15.00
N GLY A 338 -10.60 13.98 16.28
CA GLY A 338 -10.89 15.34 16.74
C GLY A 338 -12.37 15.58 17.04
N PRO A 339 -12.88 16.81 16.91
CA PRO A 339 -14.20 17.19 17.40
C PRO A 339 -15.34 16.77 16.46
N PHE A 340 -16.50 16.43 17.01
CA PHE A 340 -17.72 16.20 16.23
C PHE A 340 -19.00 16.56 17.00
N PRO A 341 -20.04 17.07 16.31
CA PRO A 341 -21.34 17.33 16.93
C PRO A 341 -22.07 16.02 17.29
N PRO A 342 -22.96 16.03 18.30
CA PRO A 342 -23.73 14.85 18.71
C PRO A 342 -24.49 14.16 17.57
N SER A 343 -24.93 14.90 16.57
CA SER A 343 -25.64 14.35 15.40
C SER A 343 -24.78 13.41 14.54
N LEU A 344 -23.45 13.43 14.69
CA LEU A 344 -22.52 12.61 13.92
C LEU A 344 -21.94 11.43 14.72
N SER A 345 -22.27 11.26 16.01
CA SER A 345 -21.64 10.24 16.87
C SER A 345 -21.71 8.81 16.32
N GLU A 346 -22.78 8.49 15.60
CA GLU A 346 -23.00 7.16 15.00
C GLU A 346 -22.52 7.05 13.54
N THR A 347 -21.75 8.03 13.05
CA THR A 347 -21.31 8.11 11.65
C THR A 347 -19.87 7.64 11.51
N TYR A 348 -19.56 6.89 10.45
CA TYR A 348 -18.18 6.55 10.13
C TYR A 348 -17.28 7.80 9.97
N PRO A 349 -16.05 7.81 10.53
CA PRO A 349 -15.35 6.74 11.26
C PRO A 349 -15.53 6.74 12.80
N LEU A 350 -16.46 7.50 13.36
CA LEU A 350 -16.62 7.77 14.81
C LEU A 350 -17.19 6.60 15.65
N HIS A 351 -17.35 5.43 15.05
CA HIS A 351 -17.58 4.17 15.75
C HIS A 351 -16.30 3.32 15.78
N ALA A 352 -15.15 3.98 15.81
CA ALA A 352 -13.84 3.36 15.82
C ALA A 352 -13.61 2.58 17.13
N GLU A 353 -12.75 1.58 17.05
CA GLU A 353 -12.25 0.87 18.22
C GLU A 353 -10.83 1.38 18.51
N THR A 354 -10.65 2.01 19.67
CA THR A 354 -9.39 2.60 20.13
C THR A 354 -8.95 1.97 21.45
N PRO A 355 -7.65 1.73 21.67
CA PRO A 355 -7.14 1.28 22.96
C PRO A 355 -7.20 2.40 24.01
N ASP A 356 -7.34 2.03 25.29
CA ASP A 356 -7.23 3.00 26.41
C ASP A 356 -5.86 3.71 26.45
N ARG A 357 -4.82 3.06 25.90
CA ARG A 357 -3.44 3.58 25.86
C ARG A 357 -3.12 4.10 24.47
N MET A 358 -3.61 5.29 24.19
CA MET A 358 -3.33 5.98 22.94
C MET A 358 -1.90 6.54 22.91
N ALA A 359 -1.36 6.70 21.71
CA ALA A 359 -0.06 7.33 21.50
C ALA A 359 -0.25 8.84 21.31
N ASP A 360 0.74 9.64 21.73
CA ASP A 360 0.69 11.11 21.65
C ASP A 360 0.28 11.64 20.26
N VAL A 361 0.72 10.95 19.20
CA VAL A 361 0.41 11.34 17.82
C VAL A 361 -1.09 11.32 17.49
N ALA A 362 -1.89 10.49 18.18
CA ALA A 362 -3.35 10.50 17.99
C ALA A 362 -3.96 11.78 18.57
N TYR A 363 -3.47 12.23 19.72
CA TYR A 363 -3.92 13.49 20.32
C TYR A 363 -3.47 14.69 19.48
N VAL A 364 -2.27 14.64 18.89
CA VAL A 364 -1.81 15.65 17.92
C VAL A 364 -2.73 15.68 16.71
N ALA A 365 -3.08 14.53 16.12
CA ALA A 365 -4.04 14.48 15.01
C ALA A 365 -5.43 15.01 15.41
N ALA A 366 -5.90 14.72 16.63
CA ALA A 366 -7.15 15.28 17.14
C ALA A 366 -7.08 16.80 17.26
N ALA A 367 -5.96 17.34 17.74
CA ALA A 367 -5.69 18.78 17.82
C ALA A 367 -5.66 19.43 16.43
N ASP A 368 -5.11 18.77 15.41
CA ASP A 368 -5.17 19.23 14.02
C ASP A 368 -6.63 19.33 13.52
N GLY A 369 -7.47 18.36 13.90
CA GLY A 369 -8.92 18.40 13.64
C GLY A 369 -9.62 19.58 14.34
N VAL A 370 -9.26 19.87 15.60
CA VAL A 370 -9.74 21.07 16.33
C VAL A 370 -9.32 22.34 15.60
N ALA A 371 -8.05 22.42 15.19
CA ALA A 371 -7.52 23.57 14.46
C ALA A 371 -8.24 23.80 13.13
N ALA A 372 -8.55 22.73 12.39
CA ALA A 372 -9.30 22.80 11.14
C ALA A 372 -10.73 23.35 11.35
N LEU A 373 -11.41 22.91 12.41
CA LEU A 373 -12.75 23.42 12.75
C LEU A 373 -12.71 24.89 13.16
N ALA A 374 -11.75 25.28 14.01
CA ALA A 374 -11.59 26.65 14.49
C ALA A 374 -11.26 27.62 13.34
N ALA A 375 -10.34 27.24 12.45
CA ALA A 375 -9.98 28.03 11.29
C ALA A 375 -11.16 28.27 10.33
N ALA A 376 -12.07 27.29 10.21
CA ALA A 376 -13.28 27.42 9.40
C ALA A 376 -14.37 28.30 10.06
N ASN A 377 -14.31 28.50 11.38
CA ASN A 377 -15.30 29.21 12.17
C ASN A 377 -14.67 30.33 13.05
N PRO A 378 -14.07 31.37 12.44
CA PRO A 378 -13.27 32.38 13.17
C PRO A 378 -14.08 33.27 14.13
N GLU A 379 -15.41 33.27 14.03
CA GLU A 379 -16.31 34.02 14.90
C GLU A 379 -16.76 33.21 16.13
N THR A 380 -16.35 31.93 16.22
CA THR A 380 -16.69 31.03 17.33
C THR A 380 -15.56 30.97 18.33
N THR A 381 -15.89 31.06 19.61
CA THR A 381 -14.95 30.76 20.70
C THR A 381 -15.01 29.27 21.03
N PHE A 382 -13.87 28.59 20.92
CA PHE A 382 -13.72 27.18 21.27
C PHE A 382 -12.97 27.01 22.59
N THR A 383 -13.48 26.14 23.45
CA THR A 383 -12.79 25.67 24.65
C THR A 383 -12.62 24.17 24.55
N LEU A 384 -11.40 23.65 24.67
CA LEU A 384 -11.08 22.23 24.73
C LEU A 384 -10.92 21.79 26.20
N GLY A 385 -11.91 21.06 26.71
CA GLY A 385 -11.82 20.32 27.96
C GLY A 385 -11.19 18.95 27.73
N HIS A 386 -9.94 18.78 28.15
CA HIS A 386 -9.15 17.57 27.92
C HIS A 386 -8.76 16.84 29.22
N ASP A 387 -8.45 15.56 29.15
CA ASP A 387 -7.95 14.73 30.25
C ASP A 387 -6.44 14.45 30.06
N ASP A 388 -5.58 15.29 30.65
CA ASP A 388 -4.11 15.13 30.62
C ASP A 388 -3.52 14.94 29.20
N TRP A 389 -3.99 15.73 28.22
CA TRP A 389 -3.47 15.67 26.85
C TRP A 389 -1.96 15.93 26.81
N PRO A 390 -1.21 15.20 25.95
CA PRO A 390 0.22 15.41 25.80
C PRO A 390 0.54 16.87 25.41
N ALA A 391 1.63 17.40 25.97
CA ALA A 391 2.07 18.77 25.71
C ALA A 391 2.26 19.08 24.20
N ALA A 392 2.62 18.08 23.39
CA ALA A 392 2.75 18.22 21.94
C ALA A 392 1.39 18.48 21.25
N ALA A 393 0.32 17.84 21.72
CA ALA A 393 -1.04 18.06 21.20
C ALA A 393 -1.55 19.45 21.59
N LEU A 394 -1.34 19.86 22.84
CA LEU A 394 -1.72 21.20 23.31
C LEU A 394 -0.95 22.31 22.56
N ALA A 395 0.32 22.07 22.23
CA ALA A 395 1.12 23.01 21.44
C ALA A 395 0.72 23.08 19.96
N ALA A 396 -0.03 22.10 19.45
CA ALA A 396 -0.56 22.09 18.09
C ALA A 396 -1.88 22.88 17.96
N LEU A 397 -2.54 23.18 19.09
CA LEU A 397 -3.78 23.97 19.09
C LEU A 397 -3.51 25.44 18.74
N PRO A 398 -4.43 26.09 18.01
CA PRO A 398 -4.39 27.54 17.79
C PRO A 398 -4.45 28.34 19.11
N GLU A 399 -3.83 29.52 19.15
CA GLU A 399 -3.81 30.38 20.36
C GLU A 399 -5.20 30.86 20.81
N ASP A 400 -6.17 30.88 19.89
CA ASP A 400 -7.57 31.27 20.13
C ASP A 400 -8.47 30.14 20.60
N VAL A 401 -7.94 28.91 20.70
CA VAL A 401 -8.61 27.79 21.37
C VAL A 401 -8.20 27.77 22.84
N GLU A 402 -9.16 28.02 23.73
CA GLU A 402 -8.94 27.93 25.17
C GLU A 402 -8.81 26.45 25.59
N THR A 403 -8.00 26.15 26.61
CA THR A 403 -7.85 24.77 27.11
C THR A 403 -8.14 24.69 28.61
N GLU A 404 -8.82 23.62 29.00
CA GLU A 404 -9.13 23.30 30.39
C GLU A 404 -8.77 21.84 30.68
N ASP A 405 -7.91 21.61 31.68
CA ASP A 405 -7.54 20.27 32.11
C ASP A 405 -8.57 19.73 33.12
N LEU A 406 -9.40 18.80 32.66
CA LEU A 406 -10.49 18.22 33.43
C LEU A 406 -9.97 17.29 34.55
N ALA A 407 -8.80 16.66 34.36
CA ALA A 407 -8.15 15.87 35.39
C ALA A 407 -7.81 16.71 36.63
N ALA A 408 -7.39 17.97 36.39
CA ALA A 408 -7.07 18.92 37.44
C ALA A 408 -8.33 19.47 38.16
N LEU A 409 -9.49 19.41 37.52
CA LEU A 409 -10.78 19.87 38.06
C LEU A 409 -11.51 18.79 38.88
N GLY A 410 -11.12 17.53 38.77
CA GLY A 410 -11.59 16.44 39.63
C GLY A 410 -12.99 15.91 39.29
N GLU A 411 -13.46 16.14 38.06
CA GLU A 411 -14.70 15.57 37.53
C GLU A 411 -14.38 14.42 36.56
N PRO A 412 -14.94 13.21 36.76
CA PRO A 412 -14.88 12.12 35.78
C PRO A 412 -15.98 12.19 34.72
#